data_AF-A0A1V6XBW6-F1
#
_entry.id   AF-A0A1V6XBW6-F1
#
_cell.length_a   1.000
_cell.length_b   1.000
_cell.length_c   1.000
_cell.angle_alpha   90.00
_cell.angle_beta   90.00
_cell.angle_gamma   90.00
#
_symmetry.space_group_name_H-M   'P 1'
#
loop_
_entity.id
_entity.type
_entity.pdbx_description
1 polymer ?
#
loop_
_entity_poly.entity_id
_entity_poly.type
_entity_poly.pdbx_seq_one_letter_code
_entity_poly.pdbx_strand_id
1 'polypeptide(L)'
;MAETLLSYLTTRNPSVLAFARPAPSFTFNDEWDPIDGIREWTDFNYNTLQLLFRDELSRHVSPFDTTRSCENGGYNKIFDERGLSDLICMSIMGPVSAVLPSDSFITSGGRVTQHPGCVPDWGAGKDGVGRSKAIVLGDTKFNWTSTNAFNVIQSVGNRSYEDSPSIDLVRPIEQVQYYGAVYKCRYVYIISDQELVVMRLHLPPSHVRTSPRPQRTRPPPSHQRVTSSSTISKQLTDMSIDESWFKASIGLVEYKKIPWSATSGLTIKMALYCLVRLADKYGNDLKTDYPSLASEVSSVTQRLPSTMPSSQPRNPIPTASTVVSTPQMSNESAAKYYNTTVVFNQARTAYSYKDNNGQWVFDDSKSNWKVIGDKIYKFQGAPPYACSAPPR
;
A
#
# COMPACT_ATOMS: atom_id res chain seq x y z
N MET A 1 -2.15 7.79 -27.08
CA MET A 1 -2.85 8.97 -26.52
C MET A 1 -2.67 8.93 -25.01
N ALA A 2 -2.35 10.06 -24.38
CA ALA A 2 -2.19 10.11 -22.93
C ALA A 2 -3.57 10.13 -22.26
N GLU A 3 -3.82 9.20 -21.35
CA GLU A 3 -5.05 9.11 -20.56
C GLU A 3 -4.81 9.71 -19.17
N THR A 4 -5.84 10.23 -18.50
CA THR A 4 -5.69 10.64 -17.08
C THR A 4 -5.60 9.41 -16.19
N LEU A 5 -4.91 9.52 -15.06
CA LEU A 5 -4.81 8.43 -14.09
C LEU A 5 -6.20 7.98 -13.61
N LEU A 6 -7.11 8.93 -13.39
CA LEU A 6 -8.49 8.62 -13.03
C LEU A 6 -9.16 7.71 -14.06
N SER A 7 -9.12 8.11 -15.34
CA SER A 7 -9.74 7.34 -16.43
C SER A 7 -9.13 5.94 -16.52
N TYR A 8 -7.80 5.85 -16.42
CA TYR A 8 -7.07 4.57 -16.40
C TYR A 8 -7.51 3.65 -15.24
N LEU A 9 -7.55 4.17 -14.01
CA LEU A 9 -7.95 3.41 -12.83
C LEU A 9 -9.44 3.03 -12.87
N THR A 10 -10.29 3.83 -13.50
CA THR A 10 -11.72 3.54 -13.67
C THR A 10 -12.04 2.60 -14.84
N THR A 11 -11.04 2.18 -15.61
CA THR A 11 -11.25 1.19 -16.68
C THR A 11 -11.73 -0.13 -16.09
N ARG A 12 -12.74 -0.75 -16.72
CA ARG A 12 -13.31 -2.04 -16.27
C ARG A 12 -12.24 -3.10 -16.03
N ASN A 13 -12.51 -4.01 -15.09
CA ASN A 13 -11.72 -5.21 -14.90
C ASN A 13 -12.02 -6.24 -16.02
N PRO A 14 -11.14 -7.24 -16.24
CA PRO A 14 -11.48 -8.43 -17.01
C PRO A 14 -12.78 -9.06 -16.51
N SER A 15 -13.57 -9.64 -17.41
CA SER A 15 -14.64 -10.57 -17.00
C SER A 15 -14.06 -11.70 -16.15
N VAL A 16 -14.86 -12.27 -15.24
CA VAL A 16 -14.50 -13.49 -14.52
C VAL A 16 -15.48 -14.59 -14.91
N LEU A 17 -14.95 -15.69 -15.40
CA LEU A 17 -15.69 -16.91 -15.72
C LEU A 17 -15.28 -17.95 -14.68
N ALA A 18 -16.01 -17.97 -13.56
CA ALA A 18 -15.75 -18.88 -12.46
C ALA A 18 -16.36 -20.26 -12.75
N PHE A 19 -15.50 -21.28 -12.79
CA PHE A 19 -15.88 -22.68 -12.89
C PHE A 19 -15.83 -23.28 -11.48
N ALA A 20 -16.88 -23.00 -10.71
CA ALA A 20 -16.96 -23.36 -9.30
C ALA A 20 -16.77 -24.88 -9.07
N ARG A 21 -15.95 -25.23 -8.08
CA ARG A 21 -15.93 -26.54 -7.41
C ARG A 21 -16.78 -26.46 -6.13
N PRO A 22 -17.19 -27.59 -5.51
CA PRO A 22 -18.14 -27.57 -4.39
C PRO A 22 -17.59 -26.79 -3.18
N ALA A 23 -18.53 -26.35 -2.33
CA ALA A 23 -18.41 -25.52 -1.12
C ALA A 23 -17.00 -25.06 -0.71
N PRO A 24 -16.76 -23.74 -0.60
CA PRO A 24 -15.46 -23.23 -0.18
C PRO A 24 -15.15 -23.70 1.24
N SER A 25 -13.98 -24.32 1.42
CA SER A 25 -13.38 -24.55 2.73
C SER A 25 -12.36 -23.44 2.94
N PHE A 26 -12.65 -22.53 3.86
CA PHE A 26 -11.74 -21.46 4.23
C PHE A 26 -10.83 -21.92 5.36
N THR A 27 -9.56 -21.52 5.29
CA THR A 27 -8.60 -21.79 6.36
C THR A 27 -9.08 -21.15 7.66
N PHE A 28 -8.69 -21.75 8.79
CA PHE A 28 -8.94 -21.24 10.13
C PHE A 28 -7.67 -21.38 10.97
N ASN A 29 -7.49 -20.46 11.91
CA ASN A 29 -6.47 -20.52 12.94
C ASN A 29 -7.08 -20.03 14.27
N ASP A 30 -6.85 -20.76 15.36
CA ASP A 30 -7.32 -20.43 16.71
C ASP A 30 -6.77 -19.08 17.22
N GLU A 31 -5.71 -18.55 16.61
CA GLU A 31 -5.18 -17.23 16.90
C GLU A 31 -5.96 -16.09 16.27
N TRP A 32 -6.95 -16.36 15.42
CA TRP A 32 -7.75 -15.29 14.83
C TRP A 32 -8.85 -14.86 15.80
N ASP A 33 -8.86 -13.57 16.14
CA ASP A 33 -9.91 -13.04 17.01
C ASP A 33 -11.23 -12.93 16.25
N PRO A 34 -12.36 -13.16 16.92
CA PRO A 34 -13.67 -12.83 16.37
C PRO A 34 -13.80 -11.35 16.00
N ILE A 35 -14.80 -11.05 15.18
CA ILE A 35 -15.19 -9.71 14.76
C ILE A 35 -16.15 -9.13 15.79
N ASP A 36 -15.64 -8.28 16.69
CA ASP A 36 -16.44 -7.67 17.75
C ASP A 36 -17.47 -6.66 17.23
N GLY A 37 -17.14 -5.95 16.15
CA GLY A 37 -18.00 -4.93 15.56
C GLY A 37 -17.71 -4.70 14.08
N ILE A 38 -18.77 -4.53 13.28
CA ILE A 38 -18.63 -4.29 11.84
C ILE A 38 -19.64 -3.25 11.34
N ARG A 39 -19.18 -2.30 10.51
CA ARG A 39 -20.06 -1.29 9.88
C ARG A 39 -19.57 -0.84 8.51
N GLU A 40 -20.43 -0.23 7.71
CA GLU A 40 -20.02 0.33 6.42
C GLU A 40 -19.11 1.57 6.62
N TRP A 41 -18.02 1.62 5.86
CA TRP A 41 -17.12 2.76 5.73
C TRP A 41 -17.66 3.74 4.68
N THR A 42 -18.65 4.53 5.09
CA THR A 42 -19.49 5.34 4.19
C THR A 42 -18.74 6.46 3.45
N ASP A 43 -17.70 7.03 4.07
CA ASP A 43 -16.90 8.11 3.47
C ASP A 43 -15.79 7.60 2.53
N PHE A 44 -15.53 6.29 2.47
CA PHE A 44 -14.71 5.67 1.41
C PHE A 44 -15.57 5.46 0.15
N ASN A 45 -15.76 6.54 -0.60
CA ASN A 45 -16.56 6.54 -1.83
C ASN A 45 -15.89 7.34 -2.95
N TYR A 46 -16.37 7.14 -4.19
CA TYR A 46 -15.80 7.74 -5.39
C TYR A 46 -15.59 9.25 -5.27
N ASN A 47 -16.65 9.99 -4.88
CA ASN A 47 -16.62 11.45 -4.81
C ASN A 47 -15.58 11.95 -3.80
N THR A 48 -15.54 11.33 -2.61
CA THR A 48 -14.62 11.73 -1.54
C THR A 48 -13.17 11.47 -1.95
N LEU A 49 -12.88 10.29 -2.49
CA LEU A 49 -11.53 9.92 -2.94
C LEU A 49 -11.07 10.73 -4.14
N GLN A 50 -11.96 11.00 -5.10
CA GLN A 50 -11.67 11.84 -6.25
C GLN A 50 -11.32 13.27 -5.84
N LEU A 51 -12.03 13.84 -4.86
CA LEU A 51 -11.69 15.17 -4.32
C LEU A 51 -10.38 15.16 -3.56
N LEU A 52 -10.14 14.14 -2.73
CA LEU A 52 -8.96 14.04 -1.87
C LEU A 52 -7.65 13.89 -2.65
N PHE A 53 -7.71 13.20 -3.78
CA PHE A 53 -6.56 12.92 -4.65
C PHE A 53 -6.68 13.56 -6.04
N ARG A 54 -7.49 14.63 -6.17
CA ARG A 54 -7.80 15.28 -7.46
C ARG A 54 -6.55 15.52 -8.30
N ASP A 55 -5.57 16.20 -7.74
CA ASP A 55 -4.37 16.62 -8.47
C ASP A 55 -3.56 15.42 -8.96
N GLU A 56 -3.44 14.37 -8.13
CA GLU A 56 -2.76 13.14 -8.50
C GLU A 56 -3.53 12.37 -9.58
N LEU A 57 -4.85 12.28 -9.45
CA LEU A 57 -5.73 11.56 -10.37
C LEU A 57 -5.87 12.26 -11.73
N SER A 58 -5.61 13.57 -11.79
CA SER A 58 -5.60 14.34 -13.03
C SER A 58 -4.31 14.19 -13.85
N ARG A 59 -3.25 13.58 -13.30
CA ARG A 59 -1.99 13.42 -14.03
C ARG A 59 -2.13 12.46 -15.21
N HIS A 60 -1.33 12.66 -16.24
CA HIS A 60 -1.30 11.77 -17.39
C HIS A 60 -0.50 10.49 -17.10
N VAL A 61 -0.98 9.37 -17.64
CA VAL A 61 -0.31 8.07 -17.62
C VAL A 61 -0.32 7.42 -18.99
N SER A 62 0.61 6.51 -19.19
CA SER A 62 0.62 5.60 -20.34
C SER A 62 -0.18 4.36 -19.97
N PRO A 63 -1.41 4.19 -20.49
CA PRO A 63 -2.22 3.05 -20.11
C PRO A 63 -1.64 1.75 -20.67
N PHE A 64 -1.76 0.68 -19.89
CA PHE A 64 -1.58 -0.69 -20.37
C PHE A 64 -2.92 -1.41 -20.28
N ASP A 65 -3.42 -1.91 -21.42
CA ASP A 65 -4.71 -2.61 -21.50
C ASP A 65 -4.58 -4.05 -20.99
N THR A 66 -4.47 -4.19 -19.68
CA THR A 66 -4.44 -5.51 -19.04
C THR A 66 -5.74 -6.26 -19.20
N THR A 67 -6.86 -5.54 -19.32
CA THR A 67 -8.19 -6.11 -19.42
C THR A 67 -8.31 -7.02 -20.64
N ARG A 68 -8.04 -6.49 -21.84
CA ARG A 68 -8.10 -7.31 -23.06
C ARG A 68 -7.00 -8.36 -23.10
N SER A 69 -5.80 -8.05 -22.62
CA SER A 69 -4.70 -9.01 -22.59
C SER A 69 -5.03 -10.24 -21.73
N CYS A 70 -5.65 -10.06 -20.56
CA CYS A 70 -6.05 -11.16 -19.70
C CYS A 70 -7.17 -12.01 -20.32
N GLU A 71 -8.18 -11.36 -20.92
CA GLU A 71 -9.29 -12.05 -21.59
C GLU A 71 -8.81 -12.85 -22.81
N ASN A 72 -7.97 -12.26 -23.67
CA ASN A 72 -7.39 -12.93 -24.83
C ASN A 72 -6.44 -14.07 -24.43
N GLY A 73 -5.72 -13.91 -23.32
CA GLY A 73 -4.85 -14.94 -22.75
C GLY A 73 -5.60 -16.06 -22.01
N GLY A 74 -6.92 -15.95 -21.84
CA GLY A 74 -7.74 -16.94 -21.13
C GLY A 74 -7.61 -16.91 -19.60
N TYR A 75 -6.95 -15.90 -19.03
CA TYR A 75 -6.80 -15.74 -17.58
C TYR A 75 -8.10 -15.40 -16.86
N ASN A 76 -9.16 -15.06 -17.60
CA ASN A 76 -10.49 -14.85 -17.05
C ASN A 76 -11.23 -16.16 -16.72
N LYS A 77 -10.71 -17.34 -17.10
CA LYS A 77 -11.30 -18.63 -16.77
C LYS A 77 -10.72 -19.16 -15.47
N ILE A 78 -11.48 -19.08 -14.39
CA ILE A 78 -10.99 -19.34 -13.03
C ILE A 78 -11.51 -20.68 -12.53
N PHE A 79 -10.59 -21.56 -12.14
CA PHE A 79 -10.91 -22.89 -11.63
C PHE A 79 -10.58 -23.05 -10.13
N ASP A 80 -9.72 -22.19 -9.60
CA ASP A 80 -9.26 -22.18 -8.21
C ASP A 80 -8.76 -20.79 -7.79
N GLU A 81 -8.39 -20.67 -6.52
CA GLU A 81 -7.86 -19.42 -5.93
C GLU A 81 -6.53 -18.99 -6.54
N ARG A 82 -5.73 -19.94 -7.05
CA ARG A 82 -4.47 -19.63 -7.71
C ARG A 82 -4.71 -18.91 -9.04
N GLY A 83 -5.62 -19.42 -9.86
CA GLY A 83 -6.00 -18.76 -11.11
C GLY A 83 -6.58 -17.37 -10.88
N LEU A 84 -7.38 -17.20 -9.82
CA LEU A 84 -7.88 -15.88 -9.43
C LEU A 84 -6.73 -14.95 -9.02
N SER A 85 -5.77 -15.44 -8.24
CA SER A 85 -4.59 -14.69 -7.81
C SER A 85 -3.74 -14.24 -9.00
N ASP A 86 -3.54 -15.10 -10.01
CA ASP A 86 -2.79 -14.76 -11.22
C ASP A 86 -3.51 -13.67 -12.04
N LEU A 87 -4.84 -13.75 -12.19
CA LEU A 87 -5.65 -12.71 -12.82
C LEU A 87 -5.55 -11.38 -12.08
N ILE A 88 -5.66 -11.40 -10.75
CA ILE A 88 -5.55 -10.21 -9.89
C ILE A 88 -4.15 -9.58 -10.01
N CYS A 89 -3.10 -10.40 -9.97
CA CYS A 89 -1.71 -9.94 -10.12
C CYS A 89 -1.54 -9.11 -11.39
N MET A 90 -2.01 -9.66 -12.52
CA MET A 90 -1.81 -9.06 -13.82
C MET A 90 -2.76 -7.91 -14.12
N SER A 91 -4.04 -8.03 -13.76
CA SER A 91 -5.05 -7.05 -14.18
C SER A 91 -5.30 -5.94 -13.16
N ILE A 92 -4.93 -6.14 -11.91
CA ILE A 92 -5.19 -5.22 -10.81
C ILE A 92 -3.87 -4.75 -10.17
N MET A 93 -3.12 -5.65 -9.54
CA MET A 93 -1.97 -5.27 -8.69
C MET A 93 -0.84 -4.65 -9.51
N GLY A 94 -0.45 -5.26 -10.62
CA GLY A 94 0.56 -4.72 -11.53
C GLY A 94 0.20 -3.32 -12.04
N PRO A 95 -0.98 -3.14 -12.68
CA PRO A 95 -1.49 -1.84 -13.11
C PRO A 95 -1.51 -0.76 -12.03
N VAL A 96 -2.03 -1.08 -10.84
CA VAL A 96 -2.08 -0.14 -9.72
C VAL A 96 -0.68 0.20 -9.26
N SER A 97 0.21 -0.79 -9.10
CA SER A 97 1.58 -0.57 -8.66
C SER A 97 2.40 0.25 -9.64
N ALA A 98 2.20 0.08 -10.95
CA ALA A 98 2.91 0.83 -11.99
C ALA A 98 2.57 2.32 -12.00
N VAL A 99 1.44 2.70 -11.40
CA VAL A 99 0.97 4.09 -11.33
C VAL A 99 0.95 4.65 -9.91
N LEU A 100 1.42 3.91 -8.91
CA LEU A 100 1.71 4.50 -7.60
C LEU A 100 2.94 5.43 -7.71
N PRO A 101 3.12 6.37 -6.77
CA PRO A 101 4.36 7.15 -6.68
C PRO A 101 5.59 6.24 -6.60
N SER A 102 6.73 6.73 -7.07
CA SER A 102 7.93 5.92 -7.33
C SER A 102 8.52 5.23 -6.09
N ASP A 103 8.15 5.66 -4.89
CA ASP A 103 8.57 5.05 -3.63
C ASP A 103 7.55 4.05 -3.07
N SER A 104 6.41 3.85 -3.72
CA SER A 104 5.27 3.08 -3.22
C SER A 104 4.91 1.95 -4.17
N PHE A 105 4.53 0.80 -3.63
CA PHE A 105 4.13 -0.35 -4.44
C PHE A 105 2.95 -1.10 -3.83
N ILE A 106 2.31 -1.94 -4.65
CA ILE A 106 1.41 -3.01 -4.20
C ILE A 106 1.73 -4.27 -4.99
N THR A 107 2.01 -5.38 -4.32
CA THR A 107 2.44 -6.63 -4.97
C THR A 107 2.18 -7.83 -4.06
N SER A 108 2.75 -8.99 -4.40
CA SER A 108 2.73 -10.17 -3.54
C SER A 108 3.21 -9.83 -2.12
N GLY A 109 2.50 -10.37 -1.12
CA GLY A 109 2.77 -10.14 0.30
C GLY A 109 4.18 -10.52 0.73
N GLY A 110 4.85 -11.42 0.00
CA GLY A 110 6.25 -11.79 0.25
C GLY A 110 7.24 -10.61 0.30
N ARG A 111 6.94 -9.48 -0.37
CA ARG A 111 7.76 -8.26 -0.32
C ARG A 111 7.65 -7.51 1.02
N VAL A 112 6.58 -7.72 1.76
CA VAL A 112 6.30 -7.08 3.05
C VAL A 112 6.27 -8.05 4.24
N THR A 113 6.40 -9.36 4.02
CA THR A 113 6.30 -10.38 5.08
C THR A 113 7.43 -10.24 6.12
N GLN A 114 7.10 -9.75 7.31
CA GLN A 114 8.05 -9.62 8.43
C GLN A 114 7.80 -10.65 9.53
N HIS A 115 6.62 -11.27 9.57
CA HIS A 115 6.20 -12.19 10.62
C HIS A 115 6.07 -13.63 10.09
N PRO A 116 6.94 -14.57 10.50
CA PRO A 116 6.83 -15.98 10.13
C PRO A 116 5.56 -16.57 10.74
N GLY A 117 4.56 -16.88 9.91
CA GLY A 117 3.24 -17.38 10.35
C GLY A 117 2.07 -16.44 10.04
N CYS A 118 2.35 -15.19 9.70
CA CYS A 118 1.33 -14.23 9.25
C CYS A 118 1.72 -13.73 7.85
N VAL A 119 1.30 -14.47 6.82
CA VAL A 119 1.70 -14.26 5.43
C VAL A 119 0.47 -13.88 4.59
N PRO A 120 0.28 -12.58 4.29
CA PRO A 120 -0.78 -12.15 3.39
C PRO A 120 -0.45 -12.54 1.93
N ASP A 121 -1.47 -12.74 1.10
CA ASP A 121 -1.25 -12.93 -0.35
C ASP A 121 -0.69 -11.66 -1.00
N TRP A 122 -1.13 -10.50 -0.52
CA TRP A 122 -0.82 -9.20 -1.07
C TRP A 122 -0.35 -8.21 0.00
N GLY A 123 0.52 -7.29 -0.41
CA GLY A 123 0.99 -6.21 0.45
C GLY A 123 1.37 -4.98 -0.33
N ALA A 124 1.07 -3.82 0.26
CA ALA A 124 1.60 -2.54 -0.15
C ALA A 124 2.64 -2.05 0.85
N GLY A 125 3.65 -1.34 0.35
CA GLY A 125 4.75 -0.83 1.15
C GLY A 125 5.47 0.29 0.43
N LYS A 126 6.51 0.81 1.09
CA LYS A 126 7.46 1.72 0.48
C LYS A 126 8.76 1.04 0.11
N ASP A 127 9.35 1.46 -0.99
CA ASP A 127 10.66 0.98 -1.41
C ASP A 127 11.72 1.32 -0.36
N GLY A 128 12.56 0.33 -0.08
CA GLY A 128 13.61 0.38 0.93
C GLY A 128 14.57 -0.78 0.75
N VAL A 129 15.59 -0.84 1.61
CA VAL A 129 16.57 -1.94 1.59
C VAL A 129 15.95 -3.17 2.26
N GLY A 130 15.77 -4.26 1.52
CA GLY A 130 15.21 -5.52 2.04
C GLY A 130 13.69 -5.58 1.99
N ARG A 131 13.07 -6.23 3.00
CA ARG A 131 11.60 -6.32 3.09
C ARG A 131 11.02 -5.02 3.61
N SER A 132 10.08 -4.45 2.87
CA SER A 132 9.43 -3.20 3.22
C SER A 132 8.45 -3.37 4.38
N LYS A 133 8.27 -2.32 5.19
CA LYS A 133 7.17 -2.26 6.16
C LYS A 133 5.84 -2.25 5.40
N ALA A 134 4.93 -3.13 5.79
CA ALA A 134 3.57 -3.15 5.25
C ALA A 134 2.82 -1.87 5.65
N ILE A 135 2.04 -1.31 4.73
CA ILE A 135 1.10 -0.21 4.98
C ILE A 135 -0.35 -0.58 4.65
N VAL A 136 -0.54 -1.56 3.76
CA VAL A 136 -1.82 -2.19 3.44
C VAL A 136 -1.56 -3.68 3.21
N LEU A 137 -2.47 -4.54 3.67
CA LEU A 137 -2.36 -5.99 3.55
C LEU A 137 -3.62 -6.53 2.90
N GLY A 138 -3.53 -7.62 2.14
CA GLY A 138 -4.72 -8.21 1.57
C GLY A 138 -4.59 -9.67 1.23
N ASP A 139 -5.74 -10.27 0.94
CA ASP A 139 -5.90 -11.70 0.73
C ASP A 139 -6.83 -11.97 -0.46
N THR A 140 -6.56 -13.04 -1.21
CA THR A 140 -7.43 -13.52 -2.28
C THR A 140 -8.39 -14.56 -1.75
N LYS A 141 -9.67 -14.50 -2.14
CA LYS A 141 -10.65 -15.53 -1.77
C LYS A 141 -11.53 -15.89 -2.94
N PHE A 142 -11.43 -17.13 -3.41
CA PHE A 142 -12.27 -17.62 -4.52
C PHE A 142 -13.60 -18.19 -4.03
N ASN A 143 -14.71 -17.89 -4.73
CA ASN A 143 -16.08 -18.27 -4.36
C ASN A 143 -16.51 -17.72 -2.98
N TRP A 144 -15.99 -16.55 -2.60
CA TRP A 144 -16.36 -15.86 -1.36
C TRP A 144 -17.12 -14.58 -1.65
N THR A 145 -18.15 -14.31 -0.85
CA THR A 145 -18.86 -13.02 -0.82
C THR A 145 -19.01 -12.52 0.61
N SER A 146 -18.76 -11.23 0.77
CA SER A 146 -18.91 -10.50 2.01
C SER A 146 -20.34 -10.42 2.51
N THR A 147 -21.33 -10.45 1.62
CA THR A 147 -22.74 -10.33 2.01
C THR A 147 -23.15 -11.45 2.95
N ASN A 148 -22.73 -12.69 2.66
CA ASN A 148 -23.05 -13.82 3.51
C ASN A 148 -22.30 -13.74 4.85
N ALA A 149 -21.03 -13.34 4.83
CA ALA A 149 -20.23 -13.15 6.04
C ALA A 149 -20.82 -12.09 6.96
N PHE A 150 -21.22 -10.94 6.42
CA PHE A 150 -21.83 -9.85 7.18
C PHE A 150 -23.19 -10.25 7.74
N ASN A 151 -23.99 -10.98 6.98
CA ASN A 151 -25.25 -11.54 7.49
C ASN A 151 -25.01 -12.47 8.67
N VAL A 152 -23.99 -13.33 8.63
CA VAL A 152 -23.62 -14.17 9.78
C VAL A 152 -23.28 -13.30 10.98
N ILE A 153 -22.35 -12.34 10.85
CA ILE A 153 -21.93 -11.46 11.96
C ILE A 153 -23.12 -10.67 12.54
N GLN A 154 -23.99 -10.13 11.69
CA GLN A 154 -25.10 -9.25 12.10
C GLN A 154 -26.35 -10.00 12.57
N SER A 155 -26.53 -11.27 12.18
CA SER A 155 -27.71 -12.07 12.53
C SER A 155 -27.77 -12.46 14.01
N VAL A 156 -26.67 -12.33 14.74
CA VAL A 156 -26.49 -12.91 16.07
C VAL A 156 -26.56 -11.81 17.12
N GLY A 157 -27.77 -11.26 17.34
CA GLY A 157 -28.01 -10.06 18.18
C GLY A 157 -27.04 -9.82 19.34
N ASN A 158 -27.26 -10.45 20.51
CA ASN A 158 -26.37 -10.35 21.68
C ASN A 158 -25.52 -11.62 21.91
N ARG A 159 -25.46 -12.55 20.95
CA ARG A 159 -24.73 -13.83 21.07
C ARG A 159 -23.51 -13.80 20.15
N SER A 160 -22.45 -14.53 20.50
CA SER A 160 -21.30 -14.65 19.59
C SER A 160 -21.72 -15.39 18.32
N TYR A 161 -21.30 -14.91 17.15
CA TYR A 161 -21.51 -15.62 15.89
C TYR A 161 -20.64 -16.88 15.79
N GLU A 162 -19.73 -17.09 16.74
CA GLU A 162 -18.84 -18.26 16.80
C GLU A 162 -19.60 -19.59 16.92
N ASP A 163 -20.85 -19.56 17.42
CA ASP A 163 -21.70 -20.75 17.50
C ASP A 163 -22.50 -21.00 16.20
N SER A 164 -22.34 -20.14 15.19
CA SER A 164 -23.06 -20.26 13.91
C SER A 164 -22.55 -21.44 13.09
N PRO A 165 -23.44 -22.27 12.50
CA PRO A 165 -23.02 -23.32 11.57
C PRO A 165 -22.39 -22.76 10.28
N SER A 166 -22.48 -21.44 10.06
CA SER A 166 -21.91 -20.74 8.90
C SER A 166 -20.72 -19.86 9.27
N ILE A 167 -20.06 -20.14 10.40
CA ILE A 167 -18.85 -19.42 10.86
C ILE A 167 -17.73 -19.41 9.81
N ASP A 168 -17.63 -20.45 8.98
CA ASP A 168 -16.62 -20.55 7.94
C ASP A 168 -16.67 -19.38 6.94
N LEU A 169 -17.86 -18.79 6.73
CA LEU A 169 -18.04 -17.63 5.86
C LEU A 169 -17.37 -16.36 6.41
N VAL A 170 -17.15 -16.29 7.72
CA VAL A 170 -16.55 -15.14 8.42
C VAL A 170 -15.01 -15.24 8.48
N ARG A 171 -14.45 -16.45 8.37
CA ARG A 171 -13.00 -16.71 8.51
C ARG A 171 -12.12 -15.83 7.64
N PRO A 172 -12.47 -15.51 6.38
CA PRO A 172 -11.65 -14.59 5.59
C PRO A 172 -11.52 -13.18 6.19
N ILE A 173 -12.55 -12.69 6.88
CA ILE A 173 -12.52 -11.38 7.55
C ILE A 173 -11.61 -11.47 8.79
N GLU A 174 -11.74 -12.54 9.57
CA GLU A 174 -10.89 -12.80 10.74
C GLU A 174 -9.41 -12.93 10.35
N GLN A 175 -9.12 -13.59 9.22
CA GLN A 175 -7.78 -13.73 8.67
C GLN A 175 -7.13 -12.38 8.36
N VAL A 176 -7.81 -11.50 7.64
CA VAL A 176 -7.24 -10.18 7.33
C VAL A 176 -7.25 -9.23 8.53
N GLN A 177 -8.19 -9.38 9.47
CA GLN A 177 -8.14 -8.71 10.76
C GLN A 177 -6.86 -9.09 11.51
N TYR A 178 -6.54 -10.39 11.56
CA TYR A 178 -5.32 -10.89 12.17
C TYR A 178 -4.06 -10.30 11.50
N TYR A 179 -4.05 -10.18 10.17
CA TYR A 179 -2.95 -9.50 9.47
C TYR A 179 -2.76 -8.07 9.96
N GLY A 180 -3.85 -7.29 10.02
CA GLY A 180 -3.80 -5.92 10.51
C GLY A 180 -3.34 -5.83 11.97
N ALA A 181 -3.80 -6.75 12.82
CA ALA A 181 -3.41 -6.83 14.23
C ALA A 181 -1.92 -7.12 14.44
N VAL A 182 -1.37 -8.09 13.70
CA VAL A 182 0.05 -8.50 13.80
C VAL A 182 0.98 -7.43 13.23
N TYR A 183 0.67 -6.91 12.03
CA TYR A 183 1.48 -5.90 11.36
C TYR A 183 1.22 -4.47 11.85
N LYS A 184 0.32 -4.30 12.82
CA LYS A 184 -0.16 -3.00 13.33
C LYS A 184 -0.62 -2.08 12.20
N CYS A 185 -1.29 -2.66 11.21
CA CYS A 185 -1.77 -1.99 9.99
C CYS A 185 -3.28 -1.75 10.06
N ARG A 186 -3.65 -0.49 9.89
CA ARG A 186 -5.04 -0.02 9.85
C ARG A 186 -5.84 -0.53 8.65
N TYR A 187 -5.20 -0.69 7.50
CA TYR A 187 -5.88 -0.96 6.25
C TYR A 187 -5.62 -2.38 5.77
N VAL A 188 -6.69 -3.12 5.58
CA VAL A 188 -6.65 -4.49 5.05
C VAL A 188 -7.72 -4.67 3.98
N TYR A 189 -7.61 -5.68 3.12
CA TYR A 189 -8.66 -5.96 2.14
C TYR A 189 -8.75 -7.44 1.77
N ILE A 190 -9.91 -7.83 1.27
CA ILE A 190 -10.14 -9.13 0.62
C ILE A 190 -10.55 -8.85 -0.82
N ILE A 191 -9.99 -9.59 -1.77
CA ILE A 191 -10.39 -9.55 -3.17
C ILE A 191 -10.87 -10.94 -3.60
N SER A 192 -12.09 -11.01 -4.12
CA SER A 192 -12.71 -12.23 -4.64
C SER A 192 -13.02 -12.12 -6.12
N ASP A 193 -13.56 -13.20 -6.69
CA ASP A 193 -14.10 -13.24 -8.04
C ASP A 193 -15.33 -12.34 -8.25
N GLN A 194 -15.92 -11.82 -7.16
CA GLN A 194 -17.14 -11.02 -7.19
C GLN A 194 -16.93 -9.57 -6.76
N GLU A 195 -16.01 -9.31 -5.83
CA GLU A 195 -15.86 -8.00 -5.21
C GLU A 195 -14.48 -7.79 -4.56
N LEU A 196 -14.15 -6.52 -4.36
CA LEU A 196 -13.13 -6.08 -3.41
C LEU A 196 -13.83 -5.56 -2.15
N VAL A 197 -13.38 -6.00 -1.00
CA VAL A 197 -13.80 -5.49 0.31
C VAL A 197 -12.60 -4.82 0.95
N VAL A 198 -12.58 -3.50 0.96
CA VAL A 198 -11.57 -2.75 1.72
C VAL A 198 -12.04 -2.54 3.14
N MET A 199 -11.12 -2.63 4.09
CA MET A 199 -11.41 -2.55 5.51
C MET A 199 -10.47 -1.60 6.23
N ARG A 200 -11.01 -0.96 7.26
CA ARG A 200 -10.32 -0.06 8.18
C ARG A 200 -10.54 -0.54 9.60
N LEU A 201 -9.45 -0.90 10.25
CA LEU A 201 -9.46 -1.50 11.58
C LEU A 201 -9.30 -0.43 12.66
N HIS A 202 -10.04 -0.60 13.75
CA HIS A 202 -10.02 0.28 14.91
C HIS A 202 -9.66 -0.51 16.16
N LEU A 203 -8.84 0.10 17.01
CA LEU A 203 -8.65 -0.39 18.37
C LEU A 203 -9.96 -0.19 19.16
N PRO A 204 -10.28 -1.05 20.14
CA PRO A 204 -11.41 -0.82 21.02
C PRO A 204 -11.23 0.51 21.78
N PRO A 205 -12.31 1.24 22.08
CA PRO A 205 -12.25 2.37 22.99
C PRO A 205 -11.57 1.91 24.28
N SER A 206 -10.64 2.71 24.80
CA SER A 206 -9.93 2.39 26.03
C SER A 206 -10.90 2.31 27.21
N HIS A 207 -11.39 1.10 27.49
CA HIS A 207 -11.87 0.78 28.82
C HIS A 207 -10.63 0.64 29.70
N VAL A 208 -10.62 1.37 30.82
CA VAL A 208 -9.72 1.18 31.97
C VAL A 208 -9.35 -0.29 32.07
N ARG A 209 -8.04 -0.60 32.20
CA ARG A 209 -7.51 -1.91 32.59
C ARG A 209 -8.30 -2.43 33.79
N THR A 210 -9.40 -3.11 33.54
CA THR A 210 -9.97 -4.03 34.50
C THR A 210 -9.09 -5.26 34.36
N SER A 211 -8.33 -5.50 35.43
CA SER A 211 -7.67 -6.74 35.85
C SER A 211 -7.71 -7.93 34.89
N PRO A 212 -6.62 -8.72 34.79
CA PRO A 212 -6.46 -9.79 33.81
C PRO A 212 -7.73 -10.63 33.64
N ARG A 213 -8.22 -10.65 32.41
CA ARG A 213 -9.32 -11.50 31.94
C ARG A 213 -9.14 -12.91 32.52
N PRO A 214 -10.16 -13.54 33.10
CA PRO A 214 -10.02 -14.86 33.71
C PRO A 214 -9.41 -15.83 32.71
N GLN A 215 -8.23 -16.35 33.03
CA GLN A 215 -7.59 -17.41 32.29
C GLN A 215 -8.56 -18.60 32.27
N ARG A 216 -8.73 -19.24 31.11
CA ARG A 216 -9.59 -20.40 30.88
C ARG A 216 -9.19 -21.53 31.84
N THR A 217 -9.80 -21.61 33.03
CA THR A 217 -9.61 -22.73 33.96
C THR A 217 -10.40 -23.93 33.45
N ARG A 218 -9.83 -24.68 32.51
CA ARG A 218 -10.12 -26.12 32.44
C ARG A 218 -9.16 -26.79 33.43
N PRO A 219 -9.65 -27.37 34.53
CA PRO A 219 -8.79 -28.17 35.38
C PRO A 219 -8.33 -29.41 34.59
N PRO A 220 -7.02 -29.69 34.50
CA PRO A 220 -6.58 -31.00 34.03
C PRO A 220 -7.05 -32.08 35.01
N PRO A 221 -7.34 -33.30 34.54
CA PRO A 221 -7.73 -34.40 35.41
C PRO A 221 -6.66 -34.66 36.48
N SER A 222 -7.16 -34.92 37.68
CA SER A 222 -6.45 -35.00 38.95
C SER A 222 -5.29 -35.99 38.98
N HIS A 223 -4.11 -35.55 39.42
CA HIS A 223 -3.18 -36.39 40.19
C HIS A 223 -2.45 -35.59 41.28
N GLN A 224 -2.81 -35.96 42.52
CA GLN A 224 -1.98 -36.13 43.71
C GLN A 224 -1.30 -34.92 44.40
N ARG A 225 -1.65 -34.82 45.68
CA ARG A 225 -1.29 -33.85 46.72
C ARG A 225 0.13 -34.07 47.23
N VAL A 226 0.98 -33.04 47.26
CA VAL A 226 2.06 -32.93 48.25
C VAL A 226 2.12 -31.48 48.75
N THR A 227 1.83 -31.32 50.03
CA THR A 227 1.96 -30.08 50.80
C THR A 227 3.38 -29.93 51.32
N SER A 228 3.96 -28.73 51.19
CA SER A 228 4.90 -28.16 52.17
C SER A 228 4.97 -26.63 52.02
N SER A 229 4.66 -25.95 53.13
CA SER A 229 5.05 -24.56 53.49
C SER A 229 6.55 -24.35 53.26
N SER A 230 7.13 -23.17 53.03
CA SER A 230 6.91 -21.77 53.42
C SER A 230 7.98 -20.99 52.62
N THR A 231 7.87 -19.73 52.20
CA THR A 231 8.13 -18.51 52.97
C THR A 231 8.10 -17.34 51.95
N ILE A 232 7.51 -16.23 52.33
CA ILE A 232 7.39 -15.00 51.51
C ILE A 232 8.76 -14.31 51.40
N SER A 233 9.24 -14.03 50.19
CA SER A 233 10.26 -13.01 49.95
C SER A 233 9.87 -12.09 48.79
N LYS A 234 9.71 -10.82 49.14
CA LYS A 234 9.40 -9.67 48.28
C LYS A 234 10.48 -9.47 47.22
N GLN A 235 10.17 -9.72 45.95
CA GLN A 235 10.87 -9.11 44.81
C GLN A 235 10.09 -9.38 43.51
N LEU A 236 9.13 -8.52 43.17
CA LEU A 236 8.54 -8.44 41.82
C LEU A 236 8.24 -6.98 41.52
N THR A 237 9.29 -6.18 41.36
CA THR A 237 9.22 -4.91 40.63
C THR A 237 9.69 -5.19 39.20
N ASP A 238 8.83 -4.85 38.25
CA ASP A 238 9.08 -4.82 36.80
C ASP A 238 9.54 -6.11 36.14
N MET A 239 8.60 -7.05 35.96
CA MET A 239 8.59 -7.80 34.72
C MET A 239 8.05 -6.89 33.62
N SER A 240 8.95 -6.20 32.92
CA SER A 240 8.67 -5.61 31.61
C SER A 240 8.32 -6.76 30.67
N ILE A 241 7.06 -7.18 30.68
CA ILE A 241 6.52 -8.04 29.64
C ILE A 241 6.69 -7.25 28.36
N ASP A 242 7.47 -7.80 27.44
CA ASP A 242 7.67 -7.24 26.12
C ASP A 242 6.32 -7.20 25.40
N GLU A 243 5.68 -6.03 25.43
CA GLU A 243 4.38 -5.80 24.78
C GLU A 243 4.46 -6.00 23.26
N SER A 244 5.67 -6.14 22.68
CA SER A 244 5.86 -6.43 21.26
C SER A 244 5.35 -7.82 20.83
N TRP A 245 5.08 -8.73 21.78
CA TRP A 245 4.55 -10.07 21.50
C TRP A 245 3.01 -10.11 21.44
N PHE A 246 2.32 -9.07 21.91
CA PHE A 246 0.86 -9.04 21.88
C PHE A 246 0.37 -8.42 20.58
N LYS A 247 -0.38 -9.21 19.80
CA LYS A 247 -1.19 -8.70 18.68
C LYS A 247 -2.18 -7.66 19.20
N ALA A 248 -2.45 -6.64 18.39
CA ALA A 248 -3.44 -5.64 18.75
C ALA A 248 -4.85 -6.26 18.77
N SER A 249 -5.65 -5.95 19.79
CA SER A 249 -7.08 -6.29 19.79
C SER A 249 -7.83 -5.29 18.91
N ILE A 250 -8.63 -5.79 17.98
CA ILE A 250 -9.43 -4.99 17.05
C ILE A 250 -10.87 -4.96 17.57
N GLY A 251 -11.40 -3.77 17.85
CA GLY A 251 -12.74 -3.60 18.39
C GLY A 251 -13.81 -3.26 17.34
N LEU A 252 -13.39 -2.75 16.17
CA LEU A 252 -14.31 -2.38 15.08
C LEU A 252 -13.63 -2.52 13.72
N VAL A 253 -14.37 -3.09 12.77
CA VAL A 253 -14.04 -3.18 11.35
C VAL A 253 -15.01 -2.31 10.55
N GLU A 254 -14.50 -1.26 9.90
CA GLU A 254 -15.28 -0.55 8.89
C GLU A 254 -14.98 -1.11 7.50
N TYR A 255 -15.99 -1.34 6.67
CA TYR A 255 -15.80 -1.96 5.34
C TYR A 255 -16.43 -1.17 4.19
N LYS A 256 -15.85 -1.24 3.00
CA LYS A 256 -16.50 -0.84 1.75
C LYS A 256 -16.41 -1.97 0.74
N LYS A 257 -17.57 -2.32 0.15
CA LYS A 257 -17.68 -3.27 -0.95
C LYS A 257 -17.59 -2.56 -2.30
N ILE A 258 -16.79 -3.11 -3.21
CA ILE A 258 -16.63 -2.64 -4.58
C ILE A 258 -16.84 -3.84 -5.51
N PRO A 259 -17.93 -3.88 -6.30
CA PRO A 259 -18.18 -4.98 -7.22
C PRO A 259 -17.06 -5.11 -8.26
N TRP A 260 -16.70 -6.35 -8.60
CA TRP A 260 -15.74 -6.63 -9.67
C TRP A 260 -16.20 -6.06 -11.02
N SER A 261 -17.52 -6.10 -11.26
CA SER A 261 -18.19 -5.61 -12.47
C SER A 261 -18.31 -4.09 -12.56
N ALA A 262 -17.80 -3.32 -11.59
CA ALA A 262 -17.85 -1.87 -11.64
C ALA A 262 -17.12 -1.31 -12.88
N THR A 263 -17.85 -0.57 -13.71
CA THR A 263 -17.34 0.05 -14.96
C THR A 263 -17.25 1.57 -14.89
N SER A 264 -17.80 2.18 -13.84
CA SER A 264 -17.77 3.61 -13.58
C SER A 264 -17.78 3.89 -12.08
N GLY A 265 -17.33 5.09 -11.69
CA GLY A 265 -17.21 5.45 -10.28
C GLY A 265 -16.06 4.72 -9.60
N LEU A 266 -16.30 4.18 -8.39
CA LEU A 266 -15.27 3.52 -7.59
C LEU A 266 -15.05 2.09 -8.08
N THR A 267 -14.02 1.89 -8.91
CA THR A 267 -13.57 0.57 -9.37
C THR A 267 -12.54 -0.03 -8.40
N ILE A 268 -12.23 -1.33 -8.54
CA ILE A 268 -11.23 -2.03 -7.73
C ILE A 268 -9.85 -1.35 -7.82
N LYS A 269 -9.38 -1.06 -9.04
CA LYS A 269 -8.09 -0.40 -9.25
C LYS A 269 -8.04 0.99 -8.59
N MET A 270 -9.11 1.77 -8.74
CA MET A 270 -9.20 3.09 -8.09
C MET A 270 -9.22 2.98 -6.57
N ALA A 271 -9.99 2.04 -6.02
CA ALA A 271 -10.09 1.79 -4.59
C ALA A 271 -8.73 1.40 -3.99
N LEU A 272 -8.02 0.45 -4.60
CA LEU A 272 -6.70 0.01 -4.12
C LEU A 272 -5.66 1.12 -4.25
N TYR A 273 -5.62 1.85 -5.37
CA TYR A 273 -4.75 3.02 -5.50
C TYR A 273 -4.98 4.00 -4.33
N CYS A 274 -6.24 4.40 -4.11
CA CYS A 274 -6.58 5.36 -3.07
C CYS A 274 -6.32 4.81 -1.66
N LEU A 275 -6.53 3.51 -1.41
CA LEU A 275 -6.24 2.89 -0.13
C LEU A 275 -4.76 2.96 0.23
N VAL A 276 -3.87 2.67 -0.74
CA VAL A 276 -2.42 2.79 -0.55
C VAL A 276 -2.03 4.25 -0.36
N ARG A 277 -2.60 5.19 -1.13
CA ARG A 277 -2.34 6.63 -0.96
C ARG A 277 -2.85 7.18 0.38
N LEU A 278 -3.96 6.67 0.90
CA LEU A 278 -4.45 7.03 2.24
C LEU A 278 -3.47 6.56 3.32
N ALA A 279 -3.00 5.32 3.23
CA ALA A 279 -2.03 4.76 4.16
C ALA A 279 -0.71 5.54 4.15
N ASP A 280 -0.25 5.96 2.97
CA ASP A 280 0.94 6.80 2.82
C ASP A 280 0.74 8.21 3.40
N LYS A 281 -0.34 8.89 3.02
CA LYS A 281 -0.56 10.31 3.34
C LYS A 281 -0.99 10.57 4.78
N TYR A 282 -1.81 9.68 5.35
CA TYR A 282 -2.43 9.88 6.67
C TYR A 282 -1.95 8.84 7.71
N GLY A 283 -0.99 8.01 7.33
CA GLY A 283 -0.42 6.96 8.17
C GLY A 283 -1.26 5.68 8.18
N ASN A 284 -0.61 4.60 8.63
CA ASN A 284 -1.17 3.26 8.65
C ASN A 284 -1.32 2.66 10.07
N ASP A 285 -1.05 3.45 11.11
CA ASP A 285 -1.10 2.97 12.49
C ASP A 285 -2.53 2.71 12.97
N LEU A 286 -2.70 1.67 13.79
CA LEU A 286 -3.95 1.37 14.48
C LEU A 286 -4.25 2.42 15.56
N LYS A 287 -5.48 2.95 15.56
CA LYS A 287 -6.00 3.90 16.55
C LYS A 287 -7.44 3.54 16.90
N THR A 288 -7.92 4.09 18.00
CA THR A 288 -9.33 3.96 18.40
C THR A 288 -10.25 4.66 17.39
N ASP A 289 -9.85 5.85 16.97
CA ASP A 289 -10.58 6.69 16.04
C ASP A 289 -9.66 7.36 15.05
N TYR A 290 -10.26 7.77 13.93
CA TYR A 290 -9.57 8.47 12.86
C TYR A 290 -10.44 9.61 12.32
N PRO A 291 -9.82 10.68 11.78
CA PRO A 291 -10.55 11.71 11.06
C PRO A 291 -11.39 11.11 9.92
N SER A 292 -12.56 11.69 9.68
CA SER A 292 -13.37 11.32 8.51
C SER A 292 -12.69 11.80 7.24
N LEU A 293 -12.79 11.04 6.16
CA LEU A 293 -12.25 11.44 4.86
C LEU A 293 -12.91 12.72 4.35
N ALA A 294 -14.18 12.96 4.71
CA ALA A 294 -14.88 14.20 4.41
C ALA A 294 -14.23 15.43 5.08
N SER A 295 -13.79 15.29 6.34
CA SER A 295 -13.09 16.37 7.05
C SER A 295 -11.74 16.71 6.39
N GLU A 296 -11.06 15.70 5.86
CA GLU A 296 -9.81 15.90 5.12
C GLU A 296 -10.03 16.59 3.77
N VAL A 297 -11.16 16.32 3.09
CA VAL A 297 -11.52 17.06 1.87
C VAL A 297 -11.73 18.55 2.16
N SER A 298 -12.37 18.88 3.29
CA SER A 298 -12.54 20.28 3.71
C SER A 298 -11.20 20.96 3.99
N SER A 299 -10.25 20.25 4.62
CA SER A 299 -8.92 20.78 4.92
C SER A 299 -8.11 21.05 3.63
N VAL A 300 -8.22 20.17 2.62
CA VAL A 300 -7.61 20.35 1.30
C VAL A 300 -8.23 21.54 0.57
N THR A 301 -9.56 21.67 0.61
CA THR A 301 -10.28 22.75 -0.10
C THR A 301 -9.97 24.13 0.48
N GLN A 302 -9.83 24.24 1.81
CA GLN A 302 -9.47 25.50 2.47
C GLN A 302 -8.02 25.94 2.25
N ARG A 303 -7.11 25.01 1.93
CA ARG A 303 -5.69 25.31 1.65
C ARG A 303 -5.45 25.83 0.23
N LEU A 304 -6.45 25.83 -0.64
CA LEU A 304 -6.34 26.49 -1.95
C LEU A 304 -6.34 28.01 -1.75
N PRO A 305 -5.28 28.74 -2.11
CA PRO A 305 -5.24 30.18 -1.93
C PRO A 305 -6.29 30.85 -2.84
N SER A 306 -7.27 31.50 -2.24
CA SER A 306 -8.23 32.39 -2.91
C SER A 306 -7.59 33.73 -3.28
N THR A 307 -6.40 33.71 -3.87
CA THR A 307 -5.67 34.92 -4.25
C THR A 307 -5.23 34.80 -5.71
N MET A 308 -6.00 35.44 -6.60
CA MET A 308 -5.52 35.84 -7.92
C MET A 308 -4.30 36.74 -7.72
N PRO A 309 -3.09 36.38 -8.20
CA PRO A 309 -1.97 37.31 -8.16
C PRO A 309 -2.13 38.29 -9.32
N SER A 310 -2.39 39.53 -8.97
CA SER A 310 -2.02 40.70 -9.76
C SER A 310 -0.57 40.55 -10.23
N SER A 311 -0.38 40.82 -11.52
CA SER A 311 0.87 40.81 -12.25
C SER A 311 1.92 41.73 -11.61
N GLN A 312 2.95 41.16 -10.99
CA GLN A 312 4.26 41.80 -10.88
C GLN A 312 5.38 40.75 -10.98
N PRO A 313 6.52 41.09 -11.62
CA PRO A 313 7.59 40.14 -11.90
C PRO A 313 8.44 39.92 -10.64
N ARG A 314 8.68 38.67 -10.26
CA ARG A 314 9.65 38.33 -9.21
C ARG A 314 10.75 37.41 -9.72
N ASN A 315 11.95 37.78 -9.29
CA ASN A 315 13.26 37.21 -9.56
C ASN A 315 13.36 35.71 -9.21
N PRO A 316 14.20 34.96 -9.93
CA PRO A 316 14.40 33.53 -9.68
C PRO A 316 15.13 33.27 -8.35
N ILE A 317 14.58 32.34 -7.57
CA ILE A 317 15.17 31.76 -6.35
C ILE A 317 16.00 30.53 -6.76
N PRO A 318 17.26 30.38 -6.33
CA PRO A 318 18.10 29.25 -6.70
C PRO A 318 17.92 28.06 -5.74
N THR A 319 17.63 26.88 -6.28
CA THR A 319 17.73 25.60 -5.56
C THR A 319 19.01 24.91 -6.01
N ALA A 320 20.07 25.00 -5.21
CA ALA A 320 21.34 24.33 -5.47
C ALA A 320 21.45 23.05 -4.62
N SER A 321 21.78 21.93 -5.26
CA SER A 321 22.21 20.70 -4.58
C SER A 321 23.71 20.52 -4.78
N THR A 322 24.46 20.39 -3.69
CA THR A 322 25.92 20.20 -3.71
C THR A 322 26.24 18.72 -3.49
N VAL A 323 27.06 18.12 -4.35
CA VAL A 323 27.59 16.76 -4.16
C VAL A 323 29.11 16.85 -4.25
N VAL A 324 29.80 16.40 -3.20
CA VAL A 324 31.27 16.42 -3.09
C VAL A 324 31.80 15.01 -3.35
N SER A 325 32.80 14.88 -4.23
CA SER A 325 33.59 13.64 -4.36
C SER A 325 35.00 13.92 -4.90
N THR A 326 35.96 13.15 -4.39
CA THR A 326 37.42 13.28 -4.49
C THR A 326 37.99 12.96 -5.89
N PRO A 327 39.10 13.58 -6.36
CA PRO A 327 39.63 13.37 -7.71
C PRO A 327 40.50 12.12 -7.82
N GLN A 328 40.39 11.41 -8.96
CA GLN A 328 41.29 10.36 -9.40
C GLN A 328 42.02 10.85 -10.66
N MET A 329 43.35 10.91 -10.64
CA MET A 329 44.18 11.30 -11.79
C MET A 329 44.56 10.06 -12.61
N SER A 330 44.34 10.11 -13.93
CA SER A 330 45.07 9.28 -14.89
C SER A 330 45.82 10.18 -15.88
N ASN A 331 47.08 9.82 -16.12
CA ASN A 331 48.03 10.53 -16.98
C ASN A 331 47.90 10.02 -18.42
N GLU A 332 47.06 10.67 -19.22
CA GLU A 332 47.18 10.69 -20.68
C GLU A 332 46.70 12.09 -21.12
N SER A 333 47.09 12.55 -22.30
CA SER A 333 46.67 13.84 -22.90
C SER A 333 45.19 13.84 -23.32
N ALA A 334 44.36 13.39 -22.38
CA ALA A 334 42.97 13.04 -22.45
C ALA A 334 42.09 14.25 -22.08
N ALA A 335 40.87 14.25 -22.62
CA ALA A 335 39.83 15.21 -22.30
C ALA A 335 39.85 15.58 -20.82
N LYS A 336 40.10 16.86 -20.51
CA LYS A 336 40.04 17.34 -19.13
C LYS A 336 38.59 17.30 -18.67
N TYR A 337 38.28 16.38 -17.78
CA TYR A 337 36.98 16.30 -17.11
C TYR A 337 36.96 17.31 -15.97
N TYR A 338 35.90 18.09 -15.87
CA TYR A 338 35.68 18.99 -14.75
C TYR A 338 34.33 18.68 -14.12
N ASN A 339 34.31 18.61 -12.80
CA ASN A 339 33.06 18.59 -12.05
C ASN A 339 32.48 19.99 -12.06
N THR A 340 31.23 20.12 -12.50
CA THR A 340 30.51 21.39 -12.48
C THR A 340 29.16 21.23 -11.79
N THR A 341 28.74 22.26 -11.05
CA THR A 341 27.38 22.33 -10.52
C THR A 341 26.45 22.75 -11.65
N VAL A 342 25.42 21.95 -11.87
CA VAL A 342 24.42 22.17 -12.92
C VAL A 342 23.09 22.50 -12.27
N VAL A 343 22.48 23.62 -12.67
CA VAL A 343 21.13 24.02 -12.26
C VAL A 343 20.21 23.85 -13.45
N PHE A 344 19.27 22.90 -13.34
CA PHE A 344 18.29 22.64 -14.38
C PHE A 344 17.12 23.61 -14.29
N ASN A 345 16.55 23.94 -15.45
CA ASN A 345 15.20 24.49 -15.47
C ASN A 345 14.18 23.42 -15.02
N GLN A 346 12.97 23.87 -14.67
CA GLN A 346 11.92 23.00 -14.13
C GLN A 346 11.51 21.88 -15.10
N ALA A 347 11.66 22.10 -16.41
CA ALA A 347 11.33 21.13 -17.46
C ALA A 347 12.48 20.13 -17.78
N ARG A 348 13.66 20.29 -17.17
CA ARG A 348 14.91 19.55 -17.50
C ARG A 348 15.28 19.61 -19.00
N THR A 349 14.94 20.71 -19.67
CA THR A 349 15.25 20.93 -21.09
C THR A 349 16.47 21.81 -21.30
N ALA A 350 16.88 22.56 -20.27
CA ALA A 350 18.03 23.45 -20.28
C ALA A 350 18.71 23.43 -18.90
N TYR A 351 19.97 23.81 -18.86
CA TYR A 351 20.68 24.01 -17.62
C TYR A 351 21.68 25.17 -17.68
N SER A 352 22.03 25.65 -16.50
CA SER A 352 23.11 26.61 -16.30
C SER A 352 24.20 26.00 -15.44
N TYR A 353 25.45 26.33 -15.71
CA TYR A 353 26.59 25.87 -14.93
C TYR A 353 27.66 26.96 -14.83
N LYS A 354 28.55 26.86 -13.83
CA LYS A 354 29.72 27.75 -13.74
C LYS A 354 30.90 27.12 -14.46
N ASP A 355 31.51 27.85 -15.37
CA ASP A 355 32.75 27.43 -16.01
C ASP A 355 33.94 27.51 -15.03
N ASN A 356 35.13 27.15 -15.53
CA ASN A 356 36.36 27.16 -14.73
C ASN A 356 36.79 28.55 -14.24
N ASN A 357 36.21 29.62 -14.81
CA ASN A 357 36.43 31.00 -14.40
C ASN A 357 35.31 31.51 -13.47
N GLY A 358 34.37 30.64 -13.08
CA GLY A 358 33.22 30.97 -12.25
C GLY A 358 32.11 31.73 -12.98
N GLN A 359 32.17 31.86 -14.31
CA GLN A 359 31.15 32.52 -15.11
C GLN A 359 29.99 31.58 -15.40
N TRP A 360 28.76 32.11 -15.34
CA TRP A 360 27.57 31.34 -15.68
C TRP A 360 27.47 31.16 -17.18
N VAL A 361 27.44 29.91 -17.62
CA VAL A 361 27.19 29.50 -18.99
C VAL A 361 25.79 28.89 -19.07
N PHE A 362 25.00 29.40 -20.00
CA PHE A 362 23.66 28.92 -20.31
C PHE A 362 23.74 28.06 -21.57
N ASP A 363 23.30 26.81 -21.50
CA ASP A 363 23.34 25.88 -22.63
C ASP A 363 21.98 25.22 -22.83
N ASP A 364 21.31 25.61 -23.91
CA ASP A 364 20.00 25.10 -24.32
C ASP A 364 20.13 23.99 -25.40
N SER A 365 21.34 23.58 -25.78
CA SER A 365 21.59 22.70 -26.93
C SER A 365 21.74 21.21 -26.55
N LYS A 366 20.71 20.41 -26.85
CA LYS A 366 20.70 18.95 -26.60
C LYS A 366 21.78 18.15 -27.36
N SER A 367 22.39 18.72 -28.40
CA SER A 367 23.28 18.01 -29.32
C SER A 367 24.68 17.68 -28.78
N ASN A 368 25.07 18.27 -27.64
CA ASN A 368 26.44 18.16 -27.13
C ASN A 368 26.56 17.26 -25.88
N TRP A 369 25.53 16.47 -25.55
CA TRP A 369 25.43 15.77 -24.26
C TRP A 369 25.35 14.26 -24.42
N LYS A 370 25.94 13.51 -23.48
CA LYS A 370 25.66 12.08 -23.27
C LYS A 370 25.48 11.81 -21.77
N VAL A 371 24.40 11.13 -21.42
CA VAL A 371 24.15 10.62 -20.07
C VAL A 371 24.78 9.24 -19.97
N ILE A 372 25.65 9.01 -18.99
CA ILE A 372 26.26 7.71 -18.70
C ILE A 372 26.09 7.44 -17.21
N GLY A 373 25.21 6.48 -16.88
CA GLY A 373 24.77 6.24 -15.51
C GLY A 373 24.00 7.43 -14.94
N ASP A 374 24.40 7.89 -13.77
CA ASP A 374 23.89 9.06 -13.06
C ASP A 374 24.62 10.38 -13.39
N LYS A 375 25.57 10.34 -14.34
CA LYS A 375 26.42 11.48 -14.71
C LYS A 375 26.14 11.98 -16.12
N ILE A 376 26.28 13.29 -16.32
CA ILE A 376 26.16 13.95 -17.63
C ILE A 376 27.54 14.40 -18.08
N TYR A 377 27.91 14.05 -19.31
CA TYR A 377 29.17 14.43 -19.93
C TYR A 377 28.89 15.42 -21.06
N LYS A 378 29.63 16.54 -21.07
CA LYS A 378 29.66 17.53 -22.15
C LYS A 378 30.97 17.38 -22.90
N PHE A 379 30.90 17.12 -24.20
CA PHE A 379 32.08 16.98 -25.04
C PHE A 379 32.42 18.33 -25.67
N GLN A 380 33.65 18.81 -25.50
CA GLN A 380 34.20 19.89 -26.34
C GLN A 380 34.83 19.23 -27.58
N GLY A 381 34.07 19.18 -28.67
CA GLY A 381 34.48 18.57 -29.94
C GLY A 381 33.56 17.45 -30.40
N ALA A 382 33.77 16.97 -31.64
CA ALA A 382 33.04 15.82 -32.16
C ALA A 382 33.26 14.60 -31.24
N PRO A 383 32.19 13.90 -30.80
CA PRO A 383 32.33 12.77 -29.89
C PRO A 383 33.23 11.69 -30.53
N PRO A 384 34.16 11.08 -29.78
CA PRO A 384 34.99 10.01 -30.33
C PRO A 384 34.12 8.77 -30.54
N TYR A 385 33.72 8.61 -31.81
CA TYR A 385 33.16 7.45 -32.49
C TYR A 385 31.77 6.92 -32.09
N ALA A 386 31.02 6.62 -33.14
CA ALA A 386 29.92 5.67 -33.18
C ALA A 386 30.44 4.26 -33.52
N CYS A 387 29.64 3.26 -33.13
CA CYS A 387 29.69 1.82 -33.46
C CYS A 387 30.44 0.83 -32.53
N SER A 388 29.65 -0.19 -32.19
CA SER A 388 29.93 -1.60 -31.85
C SER A 388 30.41 -2.01 -30.44
N ALA A 389 29.44 -2.65 -29.76
CA ALA A 389 29.48 -3.64 -28.66
C ALA A 389 29.76 -3.15 -27.22
N PRO A 390 28.93 -3.58 -26.23
CA PRO A 390 29.22 -3.38 -24.82
C PRO A 390 30.33 -4.35 -24.35
N PRO A 391 31.22 -3.93 -23.44
CA PRO A 391 32.16 -4.86 -22.81
C PRO A 391 31.43 -5.79 -21.84
N ARG A 392 31.93 -7.03 -21.74
CA ARG A 392 31.46 -8.08 -20.83
C ARG A 392 31.72 -7.74 -19.37
#